data_AF-A0A6J5F7I9-F1
#
_entry.id   AF-A0A6J5F7I9-F1
#
_cell.length_a   1.000
_cell.length_b   1.000
_cell.length_c   1.000
_cell.angle_alpha   90.00
_cell.angle_beta   90.00
_cell.angle_gamma   90.00
#
_symmetry.space_group_name_H-M   'P 1'
#
loop_
_entity.id
_entity.type
_entity.pdbx_description
1 polymer ?
#
loop_
_entity_poly.entity_id
_entity_poly.type
_entity_poly.pdbx_seq_one_letter_code
_entity_poly.pdbx_strand_id
1 'polypeptide(L)'
;MRNMAASKQRPSLRVSCTNEGCSDKLTCRHLCPATTGSDRKHWNESCVCCSKEVSDVDAIGTSCTIPRALAWLQHHYDQAVRNAISGALFDDLNKDEIEAYEHLDEKTLDRIYANVYEWLIAEGEIQVDGIIRRVSDLLFEADRPALNDAQRAWLGRLCATPLRLYKVVNVACGRRMTLRDALNASSHLITLHDTQAVVPGTVIGLRIKYENGSSDLVGTAYRFSQEHAGYLLDWISDVVELDTQPPSVEKLSFMIRRAWIAQFLKAHD
;
A
#
# COMPACT_ATOMS: atom_id res chain seq x y z
N MET A 1 -56.24 -19.18 25.81
CA MET A 1 -56.28 -19.08 24.33
C MET A 1 -54.86 -19.19 23.81
N ARG A 2 -54.61 -20.21 22.97
CA ARG A 2 -53.32 -20.50 22.32
C ARG A 2 -53.07 -19.46 21.23
N ASN A 3 -51.82 -19.06 21.03
CA ASN A 3 -51.36 -18.69 19.70
C ASN A 3 -49.98 -19.30 19.44
N MET A 4 -49.97 -20.14 18.41
CA MET A 4 -48.82 -20.79 17.80
C MET A 4 -48.13 -19.79 16.86
N ALA A 5 -46.80 -19.79 16.84
CA ALA A 5 -46.04 -19.34 15.68
C ALA A 5 -44.85 -20.27 15.49
N ALA A 6 -44.79 -20.83 14.28
CA ALA A 6 -44.00 -21.97 13.85
C ALA A 6 -42.49 -21.76 13.90
N SER A 7 -41.80 -22.76 14.46
CA SER A 7 -40.42 -23.12 14.16
C SER A 7 -40.32 -23.59 12.71
N LYS A 8 -39.36 -23.06 11.94
CA LYS A 8 -38.93 -23.64 10.66
C LYS A 8 -37.46 -24.05 10.77
N GLN A 9 -37.25 -25.36 10.86
CA GLN A 9 -35.96 -26.01 10.65
C GLN A 9 -35.41 -25.65 9.26
N ARG A 10 -34.12 -25.32 9.18
CA ARG A 10 -33.38 -25.24 7.90
C ARG A 10 -32.83 -26.63 7.55
N PRO A 11 -32.97 -27.09 6.29
CA PRO A 11 -32.49 -28.41 5.89
C PRO A 11 -30.97 -28.45 5.80
N SER A 12 -30.38 -29.53 6.31
CA SER A 12 -28.97 -29.88 6.09
C SER A 12 -28.78 -30.36 4.67
N LEU A 13 -28.05 -29.61 3.85
CA LEU A 13 -27.57 -30.09 2.54
C LEU A 13 -26.11 -30.49 2.69
N ARG A 14 -25.87 -31.79 2.81
CA ARG A 14 -24.60 -32.40 2.38
C ARG A 14 -24.52 -32.24 0.87
N VAL A 15 -23.42 -31.71 0.37
CA VAL A 15 -23.08 -31.81 -1.06
C VAL A 15 -21.70 -32.44 -1.16
N SER A 16 -21.68 -33.61 -1.78
CA SER A 16 -20.51 -34.37 -2.22
C SER A 16 -19.89 -33.70 -3.45
N CYS A 17 -18.55 -33.57 -3.47
CA CYS A 17 -17.82 -33.06 -4.61
C CYS A 17 -17.49 -34.19 -5.59
N THR A 18 -17.83 -34.02 -6.86
CA THR A 18 -17.23 -34.77 -7.97
C THR A 18 -16.56 -33.79 -8.92
N ASN A 19 -15.37 -34.19 -9.38
CA ASN A 19 -14.51 -33.44 -10.29
C ASN A 19 -15.21 -33.23 -11.63
N GLU A 20 -15.62 -32.00 -11.93
CA GLU A 20 -15.66 -31.42 -13.29
C GLU A 20 -16.21 -29.99 -13.23
N GLY A 21 -15.46 -29.04 -13.79
CA GLY A 21 -15.94 -27.72 -14.22
C GLY A 21 -16.44 -26.77 -13.12
N CYS A 22 -15.57 -25.87 -12.64
CA CYS A 22 -16.02 -24.74 -11.82
C CYS A 22 -16.73 -23.69 -12.70
N SER A 23 -18.00 -23.94 -13.01
CA SER A 23 -18.95 -22.93 -13.48
C SER A 23 -19.79 -22.50 -12.28
N ASP A 24 -19.40 -21.45 -11.58
CA ASP A 24 -20.36 -20.53 -10.92
C ASP A 24 -19.65 -19.42 -10.17
N LYS A 25 -20.11 -18.17 -10.40
CA LYS A 25 -19.61 -16.91 -9.81
C LYS A 25 -19.71 -16.83 -8.27
N LEU A 26 -20.25 -17.85 -7.61
CA LEU A 26 -20.51 -17.88 -6.17
C LEU A 26 -19.29 -18.27 -5.33
N THR A 27 -18.29 -18.96 -5.91
CA THR A 27 -17.08 -19.37 -5.19
C THR A 27 -16.05 -18.25 -5.04
N CYS A 28 -16.05 -17.23 -5.91
CA CYS A 28 -15.21 -16.04 -5.75
C CYS A 28 -15.65 -15.12 -4.60
N ARG A 29 -16.94 -15.13 -4.22
CA ARG A 29 -17.44 -14.27 -3.13
C ARG A 29 -16.94 -14.66 -1.74
N HIS A 30 -16.61 -15.93 -1.51
CA HIS A 30 -16.22 -16.43 -0.18
C HIS A 30 -14.71 -16.33 0.10
N LEU A 31 -13.89 -16.07 -0.92
CA LEU A 31 -12.44 -15.85 -0.78
C LEU A 31 -12.07 -14.36 -0.88
N CYS A 32 -13.07 -13.49 -1.01
CA CYS A 32 -12.90 -12.04 -0.91
C CYS A 32 -12.93 -11.65 0.58
N PRO A 33 -11.87 -11.00 1.11
CA PRO A 33 -11.77 -10.61 2.52
C PRO A 33 -12.92 -9.75 3.04
N ALA A 34 -13.66 -9.10 2.14
CA ALA A 34 -14.75 -8.19 2.46
C ALA A 34 -16.05 -8.87 2.94
N THR A 35 -16.05 -10.17 3.26
CA THR A 35 -17.26 -10.88 3.74
C THR A 35 -17.31 -11.17 5.24
N THR A 36 -16.22 -11.01 6.00
CA THR A 36 -16.21 -11.24 7.46
C THR A 36 -16.06 -9.92 8.23
N GLY A 37 -17.15 -9.17 8.36
CA GLY A 37 -17.23 -7.92 9.13
C GLY A 37 -18.45 -7.09 8.72
N SER A 38 -19.19 -6.55 9.68
CA SER A 38 -20.55 -5.99 9.51
C SER A 38 -20.65 -4.60 8.88
N ASP A 39 -19.56 -3.96 8.44
CA ASP A 39 -19.59 -2.59 7.93
C ASP A 39 -19.31 -2.57 6.42
N ARG A 40 -20.34 -2.95 5.65
CA ARG A 40 -20.28 -3.10 4.18
C ARG A 40 -21.01 -1.96 3.48
N LYS A 41 -20.31 -1.01 2.84
CA LYS A 41 -20.91 -0.22 1.73
C LYS A 41 -20.06 0.14 0.51
N HIS A 42 -18.75 -0.06 0.47
CA HIS A 42 -17.97 0.48 -0.66
C HIS A 42 -16.91 -0.47 -1.21
N TRP A 43 -17.30 -1.64 -1.75
CA TRP A 43 -16.46 -2.37 -2.72
C TRP A 43 -17.34 -3.12 -3.73
N ASN A 44 -17.43 -2.55 -4.92
CA ASN A 44 -18.38 -2.86 -5.98
C ASN A 44 -17.94 -4.14 -6.72
N GLU A 45 -18.87 -4.78 -7.41
CA GLU A 45 -18.74 -6.04 -8.17
C GLU A 45 -17.71 -6.03 -9.33
N SER A 46 -16.89 -4.98 -9.42
CA SER A 46 -15.83 -4.76 -10.40
C SER A 46 -14.44 -4.97 -9.79
N CYS A 47 -14.29 -5.94 -8.88
CA CYS A 47 -12.98 -6.31 -8.38
C CYS A 47 -12.18 -6.93 -9.54
N VAL A 48 -11.16 -6.20 -10.02
CA VAL A 48 -10.25 -6.60 -11.13
C VAL A 48 -9.65 -7.99 -10.91
N CYS A 49 -9.58 -8.46 -9.65
CA CYS A 49 -9.20 -9.81 -9.26
C CYS A 49 -10.00 -10.95 -9.94
N CYS A 50 -11.18 -10.66 -10.49
CA CYS A 50 -12.13 -11.66 -11.00
C CYS A 50 -12.32 -11.66 -12.53
N SER A 51 -11.63 -10.81 -13.28
CA SER A 51 -11.81 -10.69 -14.75
C SER A 51 -10.81 -11.54 -15.53
N LYS A 52 -11.29 -12.30 -16.52
CA LYS A 52 -10.57 -13.39 -17.20
C LYS A 52 -9.69 -12.98 -18.39
N GLU A 53 -9.66 -11.72 -18.79
CA GLU A 53 -8.90 -11.31 -19.99
C GLU A 53 -8.24 -9.95 -19.79
N VAL A 54 -7.00 -9.96 -19.29
CA VAL A 54 -6.05 -8.85 -19.48
C VAL A 54 -4.66 -9.48 -19.62
N SER A 55 -3.87 -9.04 -20.60
CA SER A 55 -2.62 -9.67 -21.03
C SER A 55 -1.37 -9.06 -20.37
N ASP A 56 -1.50 -8.53 -19.15
CA ASP A 56 -0.40 -7.85 -18.46
C ASP A 56 -0.16 -8.45 -17.07
N VAL A 57 0.91 -9.22 -16.94
CA VAL A 57 1.23 -10.05 -15.77
C VAL A 57 1.56 -9.18 -14.56
N ASP A 58 2.09 -7.97 -14.77
CA ASP A 58 2.45 -7.04 -13.70
C ASP A 58 1.23 -6.25 -13.17
N ALA A 59 0.25 -5.90 -14.01
CA ALA A 59 -0.95 -5.19 -13.58
C ALA A 59 -1.92 -6.09 -12.77
N ILE A 60 -2.02 -7.37 -13.13
CA ILE A 60 -2.93 -8.35 -12.47
C ILE A 60 -2.31 -8.90 -11.19
N GLY A 61 -0.98 -9.09 -11.16
CA GLY A 61 -0.24 -9.46 -9.96
C GLY A 61 -0.31 -8.38 -8.89
N THR A 62 -0.17 -7.12 -9.27
CA THR A 62 -0.13 -5.98 -8.33
C THR A 62 -1.47 -5.66 -7.69
N SER A 63 -2.57 -5.63 -8.48
CA SER A 63 -3.87 -5.12 -8.02
C SER A 63 -4.49 -5.90 -6.85
N CYS A 64 -4.12 -7.17 -6.66
CA CYS A 64 -4.73 -8.05 -5.66
C CYS A 64 -3.76 -8.59 -4.60
N THR A 65 -2.45 -8.36 -4.76
CA THR A 65 -1.46 -8.85 -3.79
C THR A 65 -1.57 -8.11 -2.45
N ILE A 66 -1.62 -6.77 -2.46
CA ILE A 66 -1.77 -5.98 -1.23
C ILE A 66 -3.06 -6.37 -0.48
N PRO A 67 -4.26 -6.38 -1.11
CA PRO A 67 -5.47 -6.79 -0.40
C PRO A 67 -5.42 -8.20 0.18
N ARG A 68 -4.81 -9.17 -0.51
CA ARG A 68 -4.69 -10.55 -0.02
C ARG A 68 -3.72 -10.68 1.15
N ALA A 69 -2.57 -10.02 1.07
CA ALA A 69 -1.59 -9.99 2.15
C ALA A 69 -2.18 -9.31 3.40
N LEU A 70 -2.85 -8.16 3.22
CA LEU A 70 -3.49 -7.43 4.31
C LEU A 70 -4.61 -8.24 4.96
N ALA A 71 -5.45 -8.91 4.18
CA ALA A 71 -6.52 -9.75 4.71
C ALA A 71 -6.01 -10.91 5.55
N TRP A 72 -4.92 -11.54 5.10
CA TRP A 72 -4.26 -12.58 5.88
C TRP A 72 -3.68 -12.00 7.17
N LEU A 73 -2.98 -10.87 7.11
CA LEU A 73 -2.44 -10.20 8.30
C LEU A 73 -3.56 -9.83 9.30
N GLN A 74 -4.69 -9.31 8.83
CA GLN A 74 -5.82 -8.95 9.69
C GLN A 74 -6.49 -10.19 10.28
N HIS A 75 -6.60 -11.28 9.53
CA HIS A 75 -7.17 -12.53 10.06
C HIS A 75 -6.34 -13.11 11.22
N HIS A 76 -5.01 -13.05 11.10
CA HIS A 76 -4.10 -13.66 12.08
C HIS A 76 -3.66 -12.68 13.19
N TYR A 77 -3.57 -11.38 12.90
CA TYR A 77 -2.94 -10.38 13.76
C TYR A 77 -3.73 -9.03 13.80
N ASP A 78 -5.07 -9.07 13.76
CA ASP A 78 -5.95 -7.88 13.63
C ASP A 78 -5.52 -6.70 14.52
N GLN A 79 -5.41 -6.92 15.84
CA GLN A 79 -5.08 -5.84 16.77
C GLN A 79 -3.69 -5.26 16.53
N ALA A 80 -2.70 -6.11 16.24
CA ALA A 80 -1.33 -5.67 15.99
C ALA A 80 -1.22 -4.86 14.70
N VAL A 81 -1.95 -5.27 13.66
CA VAL A 81 -2.08 -4.55 12.39
C VAL A 81 -2.76 -3.19 12.59
N ARG A 82 -3.88 -3.14 13.33
CA ARG A 82 -4.57 -1.88 13.66
C ARG A 82 -3.67 -0.91 14.42
N ASN A 83 -2.92 -1.42 15.40
CA ASN A 83 -1.98 -0.61 16.18
C ASN A 83 -0.88 -0.04 15.29
N ALA A 84 -0.29 -0.85 14.40
CA ALA A 84 0.76 -0.37 13.50
C ALA A 84 0.24 0.67 12.48
N ILE A 85 -0.96 0.47 11.93
CA ILE A 85 -1.60 1.46 11.05
C ILE A 85 -1.91 2.75 11.82
N SER A 86 -2.47 2.64 13.03
CA SER A 86 -2.77 3.78 13.89
C SER A 86 -1.50 4.56 14.21
N GLY A 87 -0.44 3.88 14.63
CA GLY A 87 0.82 4.55 14.97
C GLY A 87 1.45 5.23 13.76
N ALA A 88 1.44 4.57 12.60
CA ALA A 88 1.93 5.15 11.36
C ALA A 88 1.15 6.39 10.88
N LEU A 89 -0.12 6.52 11.27
CA LEU A 89 -0.97 7.66 10.92
C LEU A 89 -0.91 8.77 11.95
N PHE A 90 -0.90 8.45 13.25
CA PHE A 90 -1.29 9.37 14.30
C PHE A 90 -0.22 9.65 15.36
N ASP A 91 0.80 8.80 15.55
CA ASP A 91 1.75 8.94 16.68
C ASP A 91 2.54 10.26 16.62
N ASP A 92 2.77 10.79 15.42
CA ASP A 92 3.53 12.03 15.18
C ASP A 92 2.65 13.22 14.79
N LEU A 93 1.33 13.14 14.96
CA LEU A 93 0.42 14.24 14.67
C LEU A 93 0.15 15.07 15.93
N ASN A 94 0.16 16.39 15.78
CA ASN A 94 -0.33 17.28 16.82
C ASN A 94 -1.87 17.36 16.82
N LYS A 95 -2.46 18.06 17.80
CA LYS A 95 -3.93 18.16 17.94
C LYS A 95 -4.61 18.76 16.72
N ASP A 96 -4.03 19.81 16.15
CA ASP A 96 -4.59 20.52 15.00
C ASP A 96 -4.53 19.62 13.74
N GLU A 97 -3.46 18.82 13.60
CA GLU A 97 -3.32 17.82 12.54
C GLU A 97 -4.32 16.67 12.68
N ILE A 98 -4.63 16.23 13.90
CA ILE A 98 -5.68 15.23 14.16
C ILE A 98 -7.05 15.80 13.77
N GLU A 99 -7.35 17.04 14.17
CA GLU A 99 -8.61 17.70 13.79
C GLU A 99 -8.71 17.85 12.27
N ALA A 100 -7.64 18.26 11.59
CA ALA A 100 -7.63 18.35 10.13
C ALA A 100 -7.86 16.98 9.45
N TYR A 101 -7.31 15.90 10.01
CA TYR A 101 -7.51 14.55 9.51
C TYR A 101 -8.99 14.14 9.51
N GLU A 102 -9.74 14.50 10.56
CA GLU A 102 -11.17 14.18 10.68
C GLU A 102 -12.03 14.85 9.60
N HIS A 103 -11.52 15.90 8.95
CA HIS A 103 -12.21 16.65 7.91
C HIS A 103 -11.81 16.27 6.47
N LEU A 104 -10.91 15.29 6.31
CA LEU A 104 -10.48 14.82 4.98
C LEU A 104 -11.63 14.15 4.21
N ASP A 105 -11.68 14.38 2.90
CA ASP A 105 -12.62 13.69 2.04
C ASP A 105 -12.25 12.22 1.82
N GLU A 106 -13.25 11.41 1.49
CA GLU A 106 -13.10 9.95 1.29
C GLU A 106 -12.00 9.58 0.29
N LYS A 107 -11.82 10.35 -0.80
CA LYS A 107 -10.81 10.03 -1.81
C LYS A 107 -9.40 10.29 -1.29
N THR A 108 -9.23 11.33 -0.49
CA THR A 108 -7.95 11.63 0.16
C THR A 108 -7.61 10.56 1.19
N LEU A 109 -8.60 10.15 2.00
CA LEU A 109 -8.45 9.05 2.95
C LEU A 109 -8.08 7.74 2.24
N ASP A 110 -8.79 7.36 1.17
CA ASP A 110 -8.48 6.15 0.38
C ASP A 110 -7.03 6.15 -0.12
N ARG A 111 -6.56 7.31 -0.60
CA ARG A 111 -5.19 7.47 -1.05
C ARG A 111 -4.18 7.32 0.09
N ILE A 112 -4.47 7.88 1.26
CA ILE A 112 -3.62 7.74 2.45
C ILE A 112 -3.54 6.26 2.86
N TYR A 113 -4.69 5.60 3.02
CA TYR A 113 -4.75 4.20 3.42
C TYR A 113 -4.05 3.27 2.43
N ALA A 114 -4.19 3.50 1.12
CA ALA A 114 -3.48 2.71 0.11
C ALA A 114 -1.94 2.76 0.30
N ASN A 115 -1.39 3.95 0.59
CA ASN A 115 0.05 4.10 0.83
C ASN A 115 0.47 3.49 2.18
N VAL A 116 -0.34 3.65 3.23
CA VAL A 116 -0.06 3.06 4.55
C VAL A 116 -0.09 1.54 4.51
N TYR A 117 -1.03 0.92 3.79
CA TYR A 117 -1.08 -0.53 3.64
C TYR A 117 0.11 -1.07 2.86
N GLU A 118 0.52 -0.40 1.79
CA GLU A 118 1.73 -0.77 1.07
C GLU A 118 2.97 -0.64 1.96
N TRP A 119 3.09 0.45 2.71
CA TRP A 119 4.20 0.64 3.64
C TRP A 119 4.23 -0.45 4.72
N LEU A 120 3.08 -0.77 5.33
CA LEU A 120 2.99 -1.81 6.35
C LEU A 120 3.55 -3.13 5.81
N ILE A 121 3.21 -3.48 4.58
CA ILE A 121 3.68 -4.70 3.91
C ILE A 121 5.18 -4.63 3.60
N ALA A 122 5.66 -3.50 3.04
CA ALA A 122 7.03 -3.36 2.59
C ALA A 122 8.03 -3.24 3.76
N GLU A 123 7.65 -2.52 4.81
CA GLU A 123 8.56 -2.04 5.84
C GLU A 123 8.02 -2.11 7.26
N GLY A 124 6.72 -2.30 7.44
CA GLY A 124 6.08 -2.26 8.74
C GLY A 124 6.52 -3.39 9.66
N GLU A 125 6.36 -3.11 10.96
CA GLU A 125 6.57 -4.06 12.03
C GLU A 125 5.30 -4.13 12.88
N ILE A 126 4.99 -5.32 13.38
CA ILE A 126 3.85 -5.55 14.26
C ILE A 126 4.30 -6.35 15.48
N GLN A 127 3.61 -6.17 16.60
CA GLN A 127 3.87 -6.92 17.81
C GLN A 127 3.09 -8.24 17.79
N VAL A 128 3.80 -9.37 17.78
CA VAL A 128 3.23 -10.73 17.82
C VAL A 128 3.78 -11.43 19.07
N ASP A 129 2.89 -11.85 19.97
CA ASP A 129 3.25 -12.53 21.22
C ASP A 129 4.32 -11.78 22.04
N GLY A 130 4.22 -10.44 22.08
CA GLY A 130 5.15 -9.58 22.81
C GLY A 130 6.45 -9.24 22.06
N ILE A 131 6.67 -9.81 20.87
CA ILE A 131 7.88 -9.62 20.07
C ILE A 131 7.57 -8.75 18.85
N ILE A 132 8.43 -7.77 18.57
CA ILE A 132 8.34 -6.98 17.34
C ILE A 132 8.81 -7.85 16.16
N ARG A 133 7.95 -7.99 15.16
CA ARG A 133 8.18 -8.81 13.96
C ARG A 133 7.99 -7.96 12.72
N ARG A 134 8.91 -8.08 11.76
CA ARG A 134 8.76 -7.49 10.42
C ARG A 134 7.58 -8.15 9.71
N VAL A 135 6.69 -7.35 9.13
CA VAL A 135 5.52 -7.86 8.40
C VAL A 135 5.93 -8.73 7.22
N SER A 136 7.00 -8.36 6.50
CA SER A 136 7.51 -9.18 5.40
C SER A 136 7.86 -10.60 5.84
N ASP A 137 8.49 -10.77 7.00
CA ASP A 137 8.90 -12.10 7.47
C ASP A 137 7.68 -13.01 7.66
N LEU A 138 6.62 -12.48 8.29
CA LEU A 138 5.36 -13.20 8.48
C LEU A 138 4.72 -13.59 7.14
N LEU A 139 4.80 -12.74 6.11
CA LEU A 139 4.22 -13.00 4.79
C LEU A 139 4.99 -14.08 3.99
N PHE A 140 6.23 -14.39 4.36
CA PHE A 140 7.07 -15.39 3.70
C PHE A 140 7.23 -16.70 4.49
N GLU A 141 6.64 -16.80 5.68
CA GLU A 141 6.65 -18.00 6.52
C GLU A 141 5.91 -19.21 5.92
N ALA A 142 5.86 -20.32 6.66
CA ALA A 142 5.18 -21.54 6.22
C ALA A 142 3.65 -21.38 6.19
N ASP A 143 3.07 -20.77 7.23
CA ASP A 143 1.67 -20.35 7.26
C ASP A 143 1.58 -18.92 6.75
N ARG A 144 1.21 -18.76 5.48
CA ARG A 144 1.35 -17.51 4.72
C ARG A 144 0.17 -17.30 3.79
N PRO A 145 -0.08 -16.06 3.31
CA PRO A 145 -1.18 -15.83 2.38
C PRO A 145 -1.08 -16.71 1.13
N ALA A 146 -2.25 -17.15 0.66
CA ALA A 146 -2.40 -17.89 -0.60
C ALA A 146 -2.13 -16.96 -1.81
N LEU A 147 -0.84 -16.76 -2.10
CA LEU A 147 -0.32 -16.01 -3.23
C LEU A 147 0.28 -16.95 -4.27
N ASN A 148 -0.01 -16.71 -5.56
CA ASN A 148 0.67 -17.38 -6.65
C ASN A 148 2.13 -16.89 -6.78
N ASP A 149 2.91 -17.56 -7.63
CA ASP A 149 4.35 -17.26 -7.75
C ASP A 149 4.64 -15.83 -8.22
N ALA A 150 3.82 -15.29 -9.14
CA ALA A 150 3.97 -13.92 -9.62
C ALA A 150 3.68 -12.89 -8.51
N GLN A 151 2.62 -13.10 -7.73
CA GLN A 151 2.25 -12.27 -6.57
C GLN A 151 3.33 -12.32 -5.49
N ARG A 152 3.86 -13.51 -5.20
CA ARG A 152 4.95 -13.70 -4.24
C ARG A 152 6.24 -13.03 -4.69
N ALA A 153 6.58 -13.15 -5.97
CA ALA A 153 7.74 -12.49 -6.55
C ALA A 153 7.58 -10.96 -6.50
N TRP A 154 6.40 -10.44 -6.82
CA TRP A 154 6.11 -9.01 -6.70
C TRP A 154 6.20 -8.51 -5.26
N LEU A 155 5.63 -9.26 -4.29
CA LEU A 155 5.71 -8.93 -2.87
C LEU A 155 7.17 -8.90 -2.39
N GLY A 156 7.98 -9.86 -2.84
CA GLY A 156 9.41 -9.91 -2.53
C GLY A 156 10.15 -8.69 -3.08
N ARG A 157 9.82 -8.26 -4.30
CA ARG A 157 10.36 -7.00 -4.87
C ARG A 157 9.95 -5.79 -4.03
N LEU A 158 8.69 -5.70 -3.63
CA LEU A 158 8.19 -4.59 -2.82
C LEU A 158 8.95 -4.48 -1.49
N CYS A 159 9.12 -5.60 -0.78
CA CYS A 159 9.81 -5.63 0.53
C CYS A 159 11.32 -5.38 0.40
N ALA A 160 11.93 -5.76 -0.72
CA ALA A 160 13.37 -5.57 -0.96
C ALA A 160 13.73 -4.20 -1.53
N THR A 161 12.75 -3.42 -2.01
CA THR A 161 13.01 -2.14 -2.70
C THR A 161 12.70 -0.96 -1.78
N PRO A 162 13.71 -0.20 -1.33
CA PRO A 162 13.50 0.90 -0.38
C PRO A 162 12.80 2.11 -1.01
N LEU A 163 12.10 2.88 -0.17
CA LEU A 163 11.47 4.14 -0.57
C LEU A 163 12.54 5.22 -0.63
N ARG A 164 12.64 5.90 -1.77
CA ARG A 164 13.63 6.96 -2.02
C ARG A 164 12.96 8.18 -2.64
N LEU A 165 13.62 9.33 -2.54
CA LEU A 165 13.16 10.57 -3.16
C LEU A 165 13.83 10.80 -4.51
N TYR A 166 13.01 11.17 -5.48
CA TYR A 166 13.44 11.51 -6.81
C TYR A 166 12.89 12.85 -7.25
N LYS A 167 13.67 13.59 -8.02
CA LYS A 167 13.24 14.78 -8.73
C LYS A 167 12.97 14.42 -10.19
N VAL A 168 11.79 14.80 -10.69
CA VAL A 168 11.45 14.68 -12.11
C VAL A 168 12.24 15.72 -12.89
N VAL A 169 13.09 15.27 -13.80
CA VAL A 169 13.94 16.13 -14.65
C VAL A 169 13.25 16.41 -15.98
N ASN A 170 12.58 15.41 -16.54
CA ASN A 170 11.91 15.52 -17.83
C ASN A 170 10.72 14.55 -17.90
N VAL A 171 9.70 14.90 -18.69
CA VAL A 171 8.56 14.04 -19.01
C VAL A 171 8.37 14.05 -20.52
N ALA A 172 8.59 12.91 -21.17
CA ALA A 172 8.45 12.76 -22.60
C ALA A 172 7.11 12.09 -22.94
N CYS A 173 6.30 12.77 -23.75
CA CYS A 173 5.05 12.25 -24.34
C CYS A 173 4.03 11.67 -23.32
N GLY A 174 4.08 12.11 -22.06
CA GLY A 174 3.18 11.64 -20.98
C GLY A 174 3.26 10.14 -20.67
N ARG A 175 4.30 9.45 -21.15
CA ARG A 175 4.47 7.98 -20.99
C ARG A 175 5.81 7.59 -20.41
N ARG A 176 6.71 8.55 -20.24
CA ARG A 176 8.08 8.34 -19.77
C ARG A 176 8.53 9.53 -18.94
N MET A 177 9.11 9.27 -17.78
CA MET A 177 9.76 10.29 -16.96
C MET A 177 11.23 9.95 -16.78
N THR A 178 12.04 11.00 -16.79
CA THR A 178 13.43 10.95 -16.39
C THR A 178 13.54 11.52 -14.99
N LEU A 179 14.13 10.74 -14.08
CA LEU A 179 14.29 11.03 -12.68
C LEU A 179 15.77 11.20 -12.34
N ARG A 180 16.03 11.94 -11.27
CA ARG A 180 17.32 12.00 -10.59
C ARG A 180 17.08 11.80 -9.10
N ASP A 181 18.03 11.22 -8.39
CA ASP A 181 18.00 11.20 -6.93
C ASP A 181 17.88 12.65 -6.40
N ALA A 182 16.90 12.89 -5.53
CA ALA A 182 16.65 14.23 -5.02
C ALA A 182 17.71 14.69 -4.00
N LEU A 183 18.40 13.73 -3.37
CA LEU A 183 19.41 13.97 -2.34
C LEU A 183 20.84 13.88 -2.91
N ASN A 184 21.01 13.41 -4.14
CA ASN A 184 22.30 13.36 -4.83
C ASN A 184 22.20 13.93 -6.25
N ALA A 185 22.54 15.20 -6.40
CA ALA A 185 22.52 15.90 -7.68
C ALA A 185 23.47 15.31 -8.74
N SER A 186 24.46 14.52 -8.34
CA SER A 186 25.41 13.84 -9.22
C SER A 186 24.99 12.40 -9.57
N SER A 187 23.80 11.95 -9.13
CA SER A 187 23.33 10.61 -9.46
C SER A 187 23.08 10.44 -10.96
N HIS A 188 23.16 9.19 -11.43
CA HIS A 188 22.71 8.85 -12.77
C HIS A 188 21.22 9.14 -12.95
N LEU A 189 20.83 9.42 -14.20
CA LEU A 189 19.44 9.60 -14.58
C LEU A 189 18.75 8.25 -14.72
N ILE A 190 17.53 8.16 -14.21
CA ILE A 190 16.70 6.95 -14.22
C ILE A 190 15.53 7.21 -15.16
N THR A 191 15.20 6.26 -16.03
CA THR A 191 14.06 6.38 -16.95
C THR A 191 13.00 5.38 -16.56
N LEU A 192 11.79 5.86 -16.25
CA LEU A 192 10.63 5.02 -15.96
C LEU A 192 9.58 5.15 -17.07
N HIS A 193 8.90 4.04 -17.32
CA HIS A 193 7.72 3.96 -18.19
C HIS A 193 6.45 4.00 -17.34
N ASP A 194 5.38 4.55 -17.90
CA ASP A 194 4.08 4.78 -17.26
C ASP A 194 4.09 5.89 -16.20
N THR A 195 3.76 7.09 -16.67
CA THR A 195 3.75 8.30 -15.87
C THR A 195 2.36 8.88 -15.89
N GLN A 196 1.62 8.72 -14.81
CA GLN A 196 0.47 9.60 -14.58
C GLN A 196 0.94 11.07 -14.60
N ALA A 197 0.02 12.01 -14.80
CA ALA A 197 0.32 13.44 -14.92
C ALA A 197 1.26 13.97 -13.81
N VAL A 198 2.54 14.10 -14.14
CA VAL A 198 3.58 14.71 -13.32
C VAL A 198 4.34 15.68 -14.22
N VAL A 199 4.84 16.77 -13.65
CA VAL A 199 5.57 17.80 -14.39
C VAL A 199 7.05 17.79 -13.99
N PRO A 200 7.96 18.25 -14.88
CA PRO A 200 9.34 18.49 -14.50
C PRO A 200 9.44 19.40 -13.26
N GLY A 201 10.39 19.09 -12.39
CA GLY A 201 10.61 19.76 -11.12
C GLY A 201 9.90 19.13 -9.92
N THR A 202 8.87 18.30 -10.14
CA THR A 202 8.17 17.60 -9.05
C THR A 202 9.11 16.67 -8.29
N VAL A 203 9.02 16.70 -6.95
CA VAL A 203 9.67 15.72 -6.07
C VAL A 203 8.66 14.61 -5.77
N ILE A 204 9.12 13.37 -5.83
CA ILE A 204 8.29 12.17 -5.71
C ILE A 204 9.04 11.08 -4.94
N GLY A 205 8.38 10.49 -3.94
CA GLY A 205 8.85 9.28 -3.27
C GLY A 205 8.44 8.05 -4.06
N LEU A 206 9.40 7.21 -4.45
CA LEU A 206 9.17 5.99 -5.24
C LEU A 206 10.04 4.84 -4.73
N ARG A 207 9.61 3.61 -5.01
CA ARG A 207 10.47 2.42 -4.95
C ARG A 207 10.76 1.98 -6.38
N ILE A 208 12.02 1.99 -6.76
CA ILE A 208 12.44 1.66 -8.13
C ILE A 208 13.29 0.40 -8.10
N LYS A 209 12.86 -0.62 -8.84
CA LYS A 209 13.67 -1.80 -9.12
C LYS A 209 14.53 -1.55 -10.35
N TYR A 210 15.78 -1.99 -10.28
CA TYR A 210 16.70 -2.03 -11.41
C TYR A 210 16.92 -3.49 -11.81
N GLU A 211 16.59 -3.86 -13.05
CA GLU A 211 16.83 -5.20 -13.57
C GLU A 211 17.15 -5.16 -15.07
N ASN A 212 18.23 -5.83 -15.48
CA ASN A 212 18.62 -5.96 -16.89
C ASN A 212 18.71 -4.64 -17.67
N GLY A 213 19.10 -3.55 -17.00
CA GLY A 213 19.19 -2.22 -17.59
C GLY A 213 17.84 -1.48 -17.72
N SER A 214 16.74 -2.10 -17.30
CA SER A 214 15.42 -1.49 -17.17
C SER A 214 15.16 -1.04 -15.73
N SER A 215 14.35 0.00 -15.58
CA SER A 215 13.91 0.51 -14.29
C SER A 215 12.39 0.52 -14.25
N ASP A 216 11.84 -0.13 -13.23
CA ASP A 216 10.40 -0.27 -13.06
C ASP A 216 9.95 0.21 -11.68
N LEU A 217 8.76 0.79 -11.64
CA LEU A 217 8.12 1.18 -10.39
C LEU A 217 7.63 -0.06 -9.65
N VAL A 218 7.89 -0.10 -8.35
CA VAL A 218 7.32 -1.11 -7.45
C VAL A 218 6.46 -0.39 -6.42
N GLY A 219 5.15 -0.50 -6.53
CA GLY A 219 4.22 0.08 -5.56
C GLY A 219 3.77 1.51 -5.85
N THR A 220 3.36 2.25 -4.81
CA THR A 220 2.68 3.55 -4.90
C THR A 220 3.65 4.72 -4.91
N ALA A 221 3.18 5.83 -5.48
CA ALA A 221 3.96 7.05 -5.61
C ALA A 221 3.55 8.13 -4.60
N TYR A 222 4.52 8.64 -3.85
CA TYR A 222 4.38 9.71 -2.87
C TYR A 222 4.69 11.05 -3.53
N ARG A 223 3.70 11.61 -4.25
CA ARG A 223 3.85 12.92 -4.91
C ARG A 223 3.72 14.05 -3.89
N PHE A 224 4.60 15.03 -3.99
CA PHE A 224 4.60 16.22 -3.15
C PHE A 224 4.19 17.47 -3.93
N SER A 225 3.44 18.36 -3.28
CA SER A 225 3.37 19.76 -3.71
C SER A 225 4.76 20.41 -3.59
N GLN A 226 4.99 21.51 -4.32
CA GLN A 226 6.28 22.20 -4.30
C GLN A 226 6.66 22.66 -2.88
N GLU A 227 5.69 23.16 -2.12
CA GLU A 227 5.88 23.60 -0.74
C GLU A 227 6.30 22.43 0.16
N HIS A 228 5.57 21.31 0.13
CA HIS A 228 5.87 20.16 0.98
C HIS A 228 7.14 19.42 0.55
N ALA A 229 7.49 19.47 -0.73
CA ALA A 229 8.79 19.03 -1.20
C ALA A 229 9.92 19.87 -0.60
N GLY A 230 9.76 21.20 -0.52
CA GLY A 230 10.70 22.10 0.14
C GLY A 230 10.92 21.74 1.60
N TYR A 231 9.84 21.69 2.38
CA TYR A 231 9.92 21.32 3.80
C TYR A 231 10.58 19.96 4.05
N LEU A 232 10.28 18.95 3.23
CA LEU A 232 10.90 17.63 3.36
C LEU A 232 12.40 17.68 3.07
N LEU A 233 12.84 18.39 2.05
CA LEU A 233 14.27 18.50 1.71
C LEU A 233 15.05 19.30 2.76
N ASP A 234 14.46 20.36 3.31
CA ASP A 234 15.03 21.13 4.41
C ASP A 234 15.15 20.24 5.66
N TRP A 235 14.08 19.52 6.02
CA TRP A 235 14.11 18.60 7.16
C TRP A 235 15.16 17.49 7.02
N ILE A 236 15.34 16.94 5.81
CA ILE A 236 16.42 15.98 5.53
C ILE A 236 17.79 16.64 5.70
N SER A 237 17.97 17.85 5.21
CA SER A 237 19.23 18.58 5.31
C SER A 237 19.60 18.85 6.77
N ASP A 238 18.64 19.31 7.59
CA ASP A 238 18.83 19.53 9.03
C ASP A 238 19.29 18.24 9.75
N VAL A 239 18.68 17.10 9.41
CA VAL A 239 19.09 15.79 9.97
C VAL A 239 20.53 15.45 9.56
N VAL A 240 20.92 15.71 8.31
CA VAL A 240 22.29 15.45 7.83
C VAL A 240 23.31 16.35 8.52
N GLU A 241 22.98 17.63 8.72
CA GLU A 241 23.85 18.58 9.41
C GLU A 241 24.06 18.20 10.88
N LEU A 242 23.00 17.74 11.56
CA LEU A 242 23.06 17.32 12.97
C LEU A 242 23.74 15.97 13.17
N ASP A 243 23.38 14.96 12.37
CA ASP A 243 23.86 13.58 12.54
C ASP A 243 25.18 13.33 11.77
N THR A 244 25.64 14.29 10.95
CA THR A 244 26.83 14.22 10.06
C THR A 244 26.82 13.03 9.07
N GLN A 245 25.66 12.39 8.89
CA GLN A 245 25.45 11.24 8.03
C GLN A 245 24.09 11.34 7.34
N PRO A 246 23.95 10.76 6.13
CA PRO A 246 22.64 10.64 5.49
C PRO A 246 21.68 9.82 6.36
N PRO A 247 20.37 10.12 6.35
CA PRO A 247 19.40 9.33 7.09
C PRO A 247 19.45 7.86 6.64
N SER A 248 19.25 6.95 7.59
CA SER A 248 19.09 5.53 7.27
C SER A 248 17.90 5.35 6.31
N VAL A 249 17.82 4.17 5.69
CA VAL A 249 16.71 3.85 4.76
C VAL A 249 15.36 3.97 5.46
N GLU A 250 15.28 3.47 6.68
CA GLU A 250 14.09 3.46 7.53
C GLU A 250 13.72 4.90 7.93
N LYS A 251 14.71 5.70 8.36
CA LYS A 251 14.48 7.10 8.73
C LYS A 251 14.06 7.94 7.52
N LEU A 252 14.67 7.73 6.36
CA LEU A 252 14.26 8.41 5.13
C LEU A 252 12.83 8.02 4.73
N SER A 253 12.49 6.72 4.76
CA SER A 253 11.13 6.26 4.46
C SER A 253 10.09 6.87 5.42
N PHE A 254 10.41 6.92 6.71
CA PHE A 254 9.60 7.62 7.71
C PHE A 254 9.38 9.09 7.34
N MET A 255 10.45 9.83 7.06
CA MET A 255 10.37 11.25 6.72
C MET A 255 9.51 11.50 5.47
N ILE A 256 9.70 10.68 4.42
CA ILE A 256 8.91 10.74 3.18
C ILE A 256 7.41 10.56 3.49
N ARG A 257 7.05 9.51 4.24
CA ARG A 257 5.64 9.23 4.56
C ARG A 257 5.02 10.32 5.42
N ARG A 258 5.72 10.76 6.47
CA ARG A 258 5.23 11.81 7.38
C ARG A 258 4.98 13.12 6.65
N ALA A 259 5.94 13.57 5.84
CA ALA A 259 5.78 14.77 5.03
C ALA A 259 4.67 14.61 3.98
N TRP A 260 4.52 13.41 3.42
CA TRP A 260 3.49 13.14 2.44
C TRP A 260 2.08 13.14 3.04
N ILE A 261 1.91 12.67 4.28
CA ILE A 261 0.64 12.79 5.02
C ILE A 261 0.37 14.25 5.39
N ALA A 262 1.40 14.96 5.91
CA ALA A 262 1.28 16.35 6.35
C ALA A 262 0.67 17.28 5.29
N GLN A 263 0.94 17.02 4.01
CA GLN A 263 0.44 17.84 2.91
C GLN A 263 -1.08 17.83 2.75
N PHE A 264 -1.77 16.83 3.31
CA PHE A 264 -3.23 16.77 3.31
C PHE A 264 -3.83 17.42 4.55
N LEU A 265 -3.04 17.57 5.61
CA LEU A 265 -3.52 18.04 6.92
C LEU A 265 -3.39 19.56 7.08
N LYS A 266 -2.59 20.23 6.24
CA LYS A 266 -2.59 21.69 6.21
C LYS A 266 -3.77 22.17 5.37
N ALA A 267 -4.64 22.97 5.98
CA ALA A 267 -5.75 23.62 5.29
C ALA A 267 -5.22 24.35 4.05
N HIS A 268 -5.81 24.07 2.90
CA HIS A 268 -5.70 24.96 1.76
C HIS A 268 -6.48 26.23 2.09
N ASP A 269 -5.79 27.25 2.58
CA ASP A 269 -6.31 28.61 2.66
C ASP A 269 -6.64 29.16 1.26
#